data_AF-A0A8J6Y966-F1
#
_entry.id   AF-A0A8J6Y966-F1
#
_cell.length_a   1.000
_cell.length_b   1.000
_cell.length_c   1.000
_cell.angle_alpha   90.00
_cell.angle_beta   90.00
_cell.angle_gamma   90.00
#
_symmetry.space_group_name_H-M   'P 1'
#
loop_
_entity.id
_entity.type
_entity.pdbx_description
1 polymer ?
#
loop_
_entity_poly.entity_id
_entity_poly.type
_entity_poly.pdbx_seq_one_letter_code
_entity_poly.pdbx_strand_id
1 'polypeptide(L)' 'FIGGGAHIYRMALENDLVNRLYITRVHAEVKGDTLFPDLDLDDWELLSEERHNPDEKNQHPYSFLVYERKR' A
#
# COMPACT_ATOMS: atom_id res chain seq x y z
N PHE A 1 -9.52 6.34 -8.42
CA PHE A 1 -8.78 6.15 -7.16
C PHE A 1 -9.72 5.55 -6.13
N ILE A 2 -9.27 4.51 -5.42
CA ILE A 2 -10.04 3.84 -4.36
C ILE A 2 -9.44 4.26 -3.03
N GLY A 3 -10.24 4.93 -2.18
CA GLY A 3 -9.80 5.52 -0.91
C GLY A 3 -9.99 4.62 0.33
N GLY A 4 -10.37 3.35 0.13
CA GLY A 4 -10.64 2.40 1.22
C GLY A 4 -12.08 2.49 1.77
N GLY A 5 -12.41 1.86 2.90
CA GLY A 5 -11.53 1.08 3.81
C GLY A 5 -11.29 -0.38 3.38
N ALA A 6 -10.86 -1.25 4.31
CA ALA A 6 -10.38 -2.60 4.04
C ALA A 6 -11.31 -3.46 3.17
N HIS A 7 -12.63 -3.42 3.40
CA HIS A 7 -13.58 -4.20 2.61
C HIS A 7 -13.64 -3.74 1.14
N ILE A 8 -13.55 -2.43 0.90
CA ILE A 8 -13.54 -1.85 -0.45
C ILE A 8 -12.24 -2.22 -1.17
N TYR A 9 -11.10 -2.18 -0.46
CA TYR A 9 -9.83 -2.65 -1.02
C TYR A 9 -9.89 -4.13 -1.42
N ARG A 10 -10.44 -5.00 -0.54
CA ARG A 10 -10.58 -6.43 -0.82
C ARG A 10 -11.40 -6.67 -2.09
N MET A 11 -12.59 -6.07 -2.15
CA MET A 11 -13.47 -6.21 -3.32
C MET A 11 -12.78 -5.75 -4.60
N ALA A 12 -12.05 -4.62 -4.55
CA ALA A 12 -11.36 -4.09 -5.72
C ALA A 12 -10.22 -4.99 -6.22
N LEU A 13 -9.47 -5.60 -5.30
CA LEU A 13 -8.38 -6.52 -5.61
C LEU A 13 -8.93 -7.86 -6.15
N GLU A 14 -9.94 -8.43 -5.49
CA GLU A 14 -10.55 -9.73 -5.86
C GLU A 14 -11.28 -9.68 -7.21
N ASN A 15 -11.89 -8.55 -7.55
CA ASN A 15 -12.60 -8.37 -8.82
C ASN A 15 -11.70 -7.81 -9.94
N ASP A 16 -10.38 -7.78 -9.73
CA ASP A 16 -9.39 -7.28 -10.68
C ASP A 16 -9.70 -5.88 -11.24
N LEU A 17 -10.17 -4.97 -10.39
CA LEU A 17 -10.62 -3.63 -10.79
C LEU A 17 -9.50 -2.59 -10.76
N VAL A 18 -8.27 -2.99 -10.43
CA VAL A 18 -7.13 -2.10 -10.20
C VAL A 18 -5.89 -2.56 -10.97
N ASN A 19 -5.19 -1.59 -11.54
CA ASN A 19 -3.95 -1.79 -12.30
C ASN A 19 -2.73 -1.12 -11.65
N ARG A 20 -2.94 -0.25 -10.65
CA ARG A 20 -1.88 0.51 -9.99
C ARG A 20 -2.19 0.70 -8.51
N LEU A 21 -1.16 0.54 -7.68
CA LEU A 21 -1.22 0.77 -6.24
C LEU A 21 -0.32 1.94 -5.86
N TYR A 22 -0.86 2.85 -5.06
CA TYR A 22 -0.11 3.91 -4.40
C TYR A 22 -0.16 3.63 -2.90
N ILE A 23 0.95 3.15 -2.35
CA ILE A 23 1.04 2.65 -0.98
C ILE A 23 2.02 3.50 -0.19
N THR A 24 1.58 4.03 0.95
CA THR A 24 2.48 4.55 1.98
C THR A 24 2.78 3.44 2.97
N ARG A 25 3.99 2.87 2.92
CA ARG A 25 4.44 1.90 3.91
C ARG A 25 5.06 2.63 5.08
N VAL A 26 4.34 2.72 6.20
CA VAL A 26 4.90 3.23 7.46
C VAL A 26 5.70 2.10 8.12
N HIS A 27 6.99 2.34 8.37
CA HIS A 27 7.92 1.37 8.97
C HIS A 27 7.78 1.36 10.50
N ALA A 28 6.59 1.01 10.98
CA ALA A 28 6.26 0.94 12.39
C ALA A 28 5.35 -0.25 12.68
N GLU A 29 5.49 -0.83 13.87
CA GLU A 29 4.57 -1.85 14.38
C GLU A 29 3.51 -1.16 15.25
N VAL A 30 2.24 -1.30 14.87
CA VAL A 30 1.12 -0.67 15.56
C VAL A 30 0.05 -1.70 15.88
N LYS A 31 -0.67 -1.48 16.98
CA LYS A 31 -1.88 -2.26 17.27
C LYS A 31 -3.04 -1.68 16.45
N GLY A 32 -3.75 -2.54 15.74
CA GLY A 32 -4.93 -2.19 14.95
C GLY A 32 -5.96 -3.31 15.00
N ASP A 33 -7.18 -2.98 14.60
CA ASP A 33 -8.32 -3.89 14.49
C ASP A 33 -8.61 -4.30 13.03
N THR A 34 -7.91 -3.66 12.08
CA THR A 34 -8.14 -3.78 10.64
C THR A 34 -6.81 -3.90 9.91
N LEU A 35 -6.76 -4.77 8.90
CA LEU A 35 -5.59 -5.00 8.06
C LEU A 35 -5.90 -4.64 6.60
N PHE A 36 -4.87 -4.24 5.86
CA PHE A 36 -4.93 -4.22 4.40
C PHE A 36 -5.12 -5.67 3.89
N PRO A 37 -5.91 -5.92 2.83
CA PRO A 37 -6.08 -7.26 2.29
C PRO A 37 -4.75 -7.89 1.88
N ASP A 38 -4.69 -9.22 1.90
CA ASP A 38 -3.52 -9.94 1.38
C ASP A 38 -3.30 -9.55 -0.09
N LEU A 39 -2.05 -9.23 -0.40
CA LEU A 39 -1.62 -8.80 -1.71
C LEU A 39 -0.49 -9.72 -2.16
N ASP A 40 -0.75 -10.54 -3.17
CA ASP A 40 0.29 -11.34 -3.79
C ASP A 40 1.17 -10.42 -4.66
N LEU A 41 2.37 -10.11 -4.18
CA LEU A 41 3.29 -9.22 -4.88
C LEU A 41 3.88 -9.85 -6.15
N ASP A 42 3.72 -11.15 -6.38
CA ASP A 42 4.15 -11.77 -7.63
C ASP A 42 3.35 -11.24 -8.84
N ASP A 43 2.13 -10.76 -8.63
CA ASP A 43 1.30 -10.10 -9.65
C ASP A 43 1.66 -8.62 -9.89
N TRP A 44 2.59 -8.06 -9.13
CA TRP A 44 2.87 -6.62 -9.13
C TRP A 44 4.35 -6.30 -9.35
N GLU A 45 4.61 -5.27 -10.13
CA GLU A 45 5.94 -4.70 -10.36
C GLU A 45 6.09 -3.40 -9.57
N LEU A 46 7.16 -3.29 -8.77
CA LEU A 46 7.48 -2.04 -8.07
C LEU A 46 8.10 -1.06 -9.07
N LEU A 47 7.38 0.02 -9.37
CA LEU A 47 7.83 1.06 -10.30
C LEU A 47 8.69 2.12 -9.62
N SER A 48 8.36 2.48 -8.38
CA SER A 48 9.12 3.48 -7.63
C SER A 48 9.02 3.27 -6.13
N GLU A 49 10.13 3.54 -5.44
CA GLU A 49 10.18 3.68 -3.99
C GLU A 49 10.88 5.00 -3.63
N GLU A 50 10.21 5.83 -2.83
CA GLU A 50 10.78 7.03 -2.22
C GLU A 50 10.76 6.87 -0.70
N ARG A 51 11.93 6.89 -0.06
CA ARG A 51 12.08 6.65 1.37
C ARG A 51 12.30 7.94 2.14
N HIS A 52 11.57 8.10 3.24
CA HIS A 52 11.67 9.24 4.14
C HIS A 52 12.09 8.80 5.54
N ASN A 53 13.09 9.49 6.09
CA ASN A 53 13.46 9.37 7.48
C ASN A 53 12.50 10.19 8.36
N PRO A 54 12.40 9.87 9.66
CA PRO A 54 11.62 10.67 10.60
C PRO A 54 12.09 12.12 10.65
N ASP A 55 11.14 13.03 10.89
CA ASP A 55 11.39 14.45 11.15
C ASP A 55 10.47 14.97 12.26
N GLU A 56 10.49 16.28 12.52
CA GLU A 56 9.66 16.91 13.56
C GLU A 56 8.15 16.72 13.34
N LYS A 57 7.70 16.53 12.09
CA LYS A 57 6.29 16.36 11.73
C LYS A 57 5.89 14.88 11.60
N ASN A 58 6.83 14.01 11.30
CA ASN A 58 6.62 12.59 11.01
C ASN A 58 7.59 11.74 11.83
N GLN A 59 7.11 11.15 12.93
CA GLN A 59 7.97 10.43 13.89
C GLN A 59 8.41 9.04 13.43
N HIS A 60 7.76 8.49 12.40
CA HIS A 60 8.06 7.15 11.87
C HIS A 60 8.67 7.26 10.47
N PRO A 61 9.67 6.42 10.14
CA PRO A 61 10.13 6.32 8.77
C PRO A 61 8.99 5.75 7.91
N TYR A 62 8.91 6.19 6.67
CA TYR A 62 7.94 5.65 5.72
C TYR A 62 8.51 5.62 4.30
N SER A 63 7.94 4.77 3.44
CA SER A 63 8.22 4.77 2.01
C SER A 63 6.93 5.04 1.22
N PHE A 64 7.00 5.89 0.20
CA PHE A 64 6.00 5.93 -0.87
C PHE A 64 6.38 4.89 -1.92
N LEU A 65 5.45 3.98 -2.17
CA LEU A 65 5.61 2.87 -3.11
C LEU A 65 4.56 2.99 -4.20
N VAL A 66 4.99 2.84 -5.46
CA VAL A 66 4.09 2.73 -6.61
C VAL A 66 4.30 1.37 -7.24
N TYR A 67 3.23 0.58 -7.31
CA TYR A 67 3.22 -0.70 -7.99
C TYR A 67 2.30 -0.67 -9.21
N GLU A 68 2.65 -1.40 -10.26
CA GLU A 68 1.79 -1.65 -11.41
C GLU A 68 1.58 -3.15 -11.60
N ARG A 69 0.37 -3.54 -11.98
CA ARG A 69 0.04 -4.96 -12.16
C ARG A 69 0.79 -5.50 -13.37
N LYS A 70 1.47 -6.64 -13.21
CA LYS A 70 2.11 -7.37 -14.31
C LYS A 70 1.04 -7.87 -15.28
N ARG A 71 1.33 -7.82 -16.58
CA ARG A 71 0.44 -8.32 -17.64
C ARG A 71 0.98 -9.59 -18.24
#